data_AF-S4Y9Q7-F1
#
_entry.id   AF-S4Y9Q7-F1
#
_cell.length_a   1.000
_cell.length_b   1.000
_cell.length_c   1.000
_cell.angle_alpha   90.00
_cell.angle_beta   90.00
_cell.angle_gamma   90.00
#
_symmetry.space_group_name_H-M   'P 1'
#
loop_
_entity.id
_entity.type
_entity.pdbx_description
1 polymer ?
#
loop_
_entity_poly.entity_id
_entity_poly.type
_entity_poly.pdbx_seq_one_letter_code
_entity_poly.pdbx_strand_id
1 'polypeptide(L)'
;MRRLALVVPLSLLAACTATPPANWARGGAPLDIPRARWVHGNLAVDVLPDGKILVNGEHQLNVDRGGRVFGLEAEPLALLEPDGRVIGPNDDPLGQIGVLHASLPGEATAWLTVAQSGAVIRYVEEGEREPFGVWLGCGVTPRAHQTCTLVTHLLGLRIRKLERQTTTEPVGLGFGSGLGFGAGTPFP
;
A
#
# COMPACT_ATOMS: atom_id res chain seq x y z
N MET A 1 28.70 -13.10 58.00
CA MET A 1 28.77 -12.29 56.76
C MET A 1 27.83 -12.91 55.73
N ARG A 2 26.65 -12.31 55.53
CA ARG A 2 25.54 -12.86 54.73
C ARG A 2 25.52 -12.10 53.39
N ARG A 3 25.99 -12.71 52.30
CA ARG A 3 25.92 -12.11 50.95
C ARG A 3 24.62 -12.55 50.31
N LEU A 4 23.64 -11.65 50.28
CA LEU A 4 22.42 -11.78 49.46
C LEU A 4 22.81 -11.50 48.00
N ALA A 5 22.83 -12.56 47.18
CA ALA A 5 22.94 -12.43 45.74
C ALA A 5 21.56 -12.07 45.18
N LEU A 6 21.41 -10.84 44.70
CA LEU A 6 20.22 -10.35 44.03
C LEU A 6 20.23 -10.90 42.59
N VAL A 7 19.43 -11.92 42.32
CA VAL A 7 19.20 -12.42 40.96
C VAL A 7 18.12 -11.55 40.33
N VAL A 8 18.52 -10.61 39.48
CA VAL A 8 17.61 -9.81 38.66
C VAL A 8 17.14 -10.68 37.49
N PRO A 9 15.83 -10.99 37.36
CA PRO A 9 15.34 -11.69 36.19
C PRO A 9 15.36 -10.72 35.00
N LEU A 10 16.18 -11.06 34.00
CA LEU A 10 16.22 -10.40 32.70
C LEU A 10 14.95 -10.81 31.92
N SER A 11 13.83 -10.13 32.22
CA SER A 11 12.59 -10.26 31.46
C SER A 11 12.83 -9.76 30.04
N LEU A 12 13.03 -10.69 29.10
CA LEU A 12 13.11 -10.44 27.67
C LEU A 12 11.82 -9.76 27.21
N LEU A 13 11.89 -8.45 26.97
CA LEU A 13 10.90 -7.71 26.22
C LEU A 13 10.95 -8.22 24.77
N ALA A 14 10.15 -9.26 24.49
CA ALA A 14 9.82 -9.61 23.12
C ALA A 14 8.97 -8.48 22.53
N ALA A 15 9.64 -7.45 22.02
CA ALA A 15 9.01 -6.47 21.15
C ALA A 15 8.57 -7.25 19.89
N CYS A 16 7.27 -7.39 19.66
CA CYS A 16 6.72 -7.92 18.43
C CYS A 16 7.01 -6.94 17.29
N THR A 17 8.25 -6.95 16.79
CA THR A 17 8.62 -6.23 15.58
C THR A 17 8.24 -7.10 14.40
N ALA A 18 7.59 -6.52 13.39
CA ALA A 18 7.25 -7.26 12.18
C ALA A 18 8.52 -7.87 11.57
N THR A 19 8.48 -9.17 11.25
CA THR A 19 9.67 -9.86 10.72
C THR A 19 9.88 -9.43 9.27
N PRO A 20 11.08 -8.97 8.88
CA PRO A 20 11.34 -8.63 7.49
C PRO A 20 11.18 -9.86 6.58
N PRO A 21 10.85 -9.68 5.28
CA PRO A 21 10.81 -10.77 4.30
C PRO A 21 12.09 -11.61 4.28
N ALA A 22 12.00 -12.90 3.98
CA ALA A 22 13.13 -13.84 4.04
C ALA A 22 14.39 -13.37 3.26
N ASN A 23 14.21 -12.72 2.11
CA ASN A 23 15.31 -12.24 1.26
C ASN A 23 15.71 -10.77 1.51
N TRP A 24 15.19 -10.12 2.57
CA TRP A 24 15.39 -8.69 2.82
C TRP A 24 16.85 -8.24 2.83
N ALA A 25 17.73 -9.02 3.48
CA ALA A 25 19.16 -8.69 3.57
C ALA A 25 19.86 -8.78 2.20
N ARG A 26 19.45 -9.72 1.35
CA ARG A 26 19.98 -9.89 -0.01
C ARG A 26 19.46 -8.83 -0.98
N GLY A 27 18.27 -8.30 -0.72
CA GLY A 27 17.50 -7.53 -1.69
C GLY A 27 16.80 -8.45 -2.68
N GLY A 28 16.03 -7.84 -3.56
CA GLY A 28 15.18 -8.50 -4.54
C GLY A 28 15.49 -8.05 -5.96
N ALA A 29 14.47 -7.69 -6.73
CA ALA A 29 14.61 -7.27 -8.11
C ALA A 29 15.36 -5.93 -8.20
N PRO A 30 16.31 -5.80 -9.15
CA PRO A 30 16.99 -4.54 -9.38
C PRO A 30 16.04 -3.50 -9.97
N LEU A 31 15.99 -2.32 -9.36
CA LEU A 31 15.18 -1.20 -9.79
C LEU A 31 16.04 0.00 -10.18
N ASP A 32 15.57 0.76 -11.17
CA ASP A 32 16.04 2.11 -11.44
C ASP A 32 15.03 3.07 -10.77
N ILE A 33 15.51 4.06 -10.02
CA ILE A 33 14.65 4.99 -9.29
C ILE A 33 14.57 6.30 -10.09
N PRO A 34 13.48 6.55 -10.82
CA PRO A 34 13.35 7.78 -11.59
C PRO A 34 13.01 8.97 -10.69
N ARG A 35 13.19 10.18 -11.22
CA ARG A 35 12.40 11.32 -10.76
C ARG A 35 11.03 11.23 -11.44
N ALA A 36 9.99 10.91 -10.68
CA ALA A 36 8.65 10.75 -11.22
C ALA A 36 7.58 11.32 -10.30
N ARG A 37 6.43 11.70 -10.87
CA ARG A 37 5.27 12.20 -10.12
C ARG A 37 3.98 11.55 -10.59
N TRP A 38 3.20 11.00 -9.69
CA TRP A 38 1.84 10.51 -9.92
C TRP A 38 0.83 11.51 -9.40
N VAL A 39 -0.19 11.82 -10.19
CA VAL A 39 -1.30 12.68 -9.76
C VAL A 39 -2.61 11.93 -9.93
N HIS A 40 -3.40 11.86 -8.85
CA HIS A 40 -4.72 11.24 -8.81
C HIS A 40 -5.67 12.08 -7.95
N GLY A 41 -6.56 12.87 -8.57
CA GLY A 41 -7.40 13.83 -7.85
C GLY A 41 -6.55 14.83 -7.07
N ASN A 42 -6.74 14.90 -5.75
CA ASN A 42 -5.96 15.75 -4.85
C ASN A 42 -4.69 15.06 -4.30
N LEU A 43 -4.45 13.79 -4.66
CA LEU A 43 -3.26 13.05 -4.27
C LEU A 43 -2.13 13.31 -5.28
N ALA A 44 -0.97 13.68 -4.77
CA ALA A 44 0.28 13.72 -5.52
C ALA A 44 1.32 12.82 -4.85
N VAL A 45 1.98 11.95 -5.62
CA VAL A 45 3.07 11.11 -5.14
C VAL A 45 4.32 11.43 -5.94
N ASP A 46 5.38 11.86 -5.28
CA ASP A 46 6.67 12.13 -5.91
C ASP A 46 7.66 11.02 -5.54
N VAL A 47 8.28 10.41 -6.54
CA VAL A 47 9.43 9.52 -6.37
C VAL A 47 10.69 10.33 -6.69
N LEU A 48 11.57 10.43 -5.72
CA LEU A 48 12.84 11.13 -5.86
C LEU A 48 13.97 10.14 -6.23
N PRO A 49 14.99 10.57 -6.99
CA PRO A 49 16.11 9.68 -7.40
C PRO A 49 16.93 9.08 -6.26
N ASP A 50 16.84 9.65 -5.05
CA ASP A 50 17.47 9.12 -3.84
C ASP A 50 16.65 8.01 -3.16
N GLY A 51 15.47 7.68 -3.71
CA GLY A 51 14.59 6.63 -3.19
C GLY A 51 13.47 7.14 -2.30
N LYS A 52 13.43 8.43 -1.97
CA LYS A 52 12.34 8.96 -1.14
C LYS A 52 11.04 9.02 -1.92
N ILE A 53 9.96 8.62 -1.27
CA ILE A 53 8.60 8.74 -1.78
C ILE A 53 7.86 9.76 -0.93
N LEU A 54 7.49 10.87 -1.56
CA LEU A 54 6.70 11.92 -0.95
C LEU A 54 5.23 11.72 -1.32
N VAL A 55 4.32 11.88 -0.36
CA VAL A 55 2.88 11.94 -0.62
C VAL A 55 2.42 13.33 -0.21
N ASN A 56 1.87 14.08 -1.16
CA ASN A 56 1.48 15.49 -1.02
C ASN A 56 2.63 16.36 -0.47
N GLY A 57 3.87 16.04 -0.83
CA GLY A 57 5.07 16.76 -0.40
C GLY A 57 5.68 16.27 0.91
N GLU A 58 5.03 15.38 1.65
CA GLU A 58 5.54 14.81 2.90
C GLU A 58 6.24 13.48 2.65
N HIS A 59 7.41 13.27 3.25
CA HIS A 59 8.13 12.00 3.16
C HIS A 59 7.38 10.92 3.94
N GLN A 60 6.95 9.86 3.24
CA GLN A 60 6.18 8.77 3.84
C GLN A 60 6.89 7.43 3.77
N LEU A 61 7.62 7.18 2.68
CA LEU A 61 8.23 5.88 2.39
C LEU A 61 9.59 6.07 1.70
N ASN A 62 10.36 4.99 1.63
CA ASN A 62 11.55 4.87 0.83
C ASN A 62 11.47 3.62 -0.04
N VAL A 63 12.06 3.69 -1.23
CA VAL A 63 12.35 2.57 -2.10
C VAL A 63 13.83 2.57 -2.45
N ASP A 64 14.47 1.41 -2.52
CA ASP A 64 15.85 1.32 -2.97
C ASP A 64 16.01 0.53 -4.27
N ARG A 65 17.24 0.53 -4.80
CA ARG A 65 17.58 -0.17 -6.04
C ARG A 65 17.54 -1.69 -5.92
N GLY A 66 17.44 -2.22 -4.70
CA GLY A 66 17.26 -3.64 -4.43
C GLY A 66 15.80 -4.04 -4.32
N GLY A 67 14.84 -3.18 -4.70
CA GLY A 67 13.42 -3.51 -4.68
C GLY A 67 12.81 -3.54 -3.27
N ARG A 68 13.51 -2.99 -2.27
CA ARG A 68 12.99 -2.87 -0.90
C ARG A 68 12.19 -1.60 -0.77
N VAL A 69 11.02 -1.71 -0.16
CA VAL A 69 10.20 -0.58 0.27
C VAL A 69 10.09 -0.63 1.78
N PHE A 70 10.43 0.48 2.42
CA PHE A 70 10.48 0.62 3.87
C PHE A 70 9.97 1.99 4.29
N GLY A 71 9.51 2.10 5.53
CA GLY A 71 9.05 3.38 6.06
C GLY A 71 10.21 4.27 6.51
N LEU A 72 9.92 5.20 7.43
CA LEU A 72 10.86 6.25 7.82
C LEU A 72 11.90 5.76 8.84
N GLU A 73 11.55 4.76 9.64
CA GLU A 73 12.40 4.14 10.66
C GLU A 73 13.04 2.84 10.17
N ALA A 74 13.08 2.64 8.85
CA ALA A 74 13.55 1.43 8.18
C ALA A 74 12.71 0.17 8.48
N GLU A 75 11.46 0.34 8.89
CA GLU A 75 10.48 -0.73 9.01
C GLU A 75 10.18 -1.35 7.63
N PRO A 76 10.26 -2.69 7.47
CA PRO A 76 10.01 -3.33 6.19
C PRO A 76 8.53 -3.20 5.82
N LEU A 77 8.25 -2.79 4.58
CA LEU A 77 6.88 -2.71 4.05
C LEU A 77 6.65 -3.66 2.89
N ALA A 78 7.64 -3.80 1.99
CA ALA A 78 7.57 -4.72 0.88
C ALA A 78 8.96 -5.04 0.31
N LEU A 79 9.12 -6.23 -0.25
CA LEU A 79 10.25 -6.64 -1.07
C LEU A 79 9.71 -7.12 -2.43
N LEU A 80 10.17 -6.48 -3.50
CA LEU A 80 9.94 -6.98 -4.86
C LEU A 80 10.96 -8.08 -5.15
N GLU A 81 10.53 -9.33 -5.28
CA GLU A 81 11.37 -10.46 -5.65
C GLU A 81 11.73 -10.43 -7.15
N PRO A 82 12.84 -11.07 -7.57
CA PRO A 82 13.27 -11.11 -8.98
C PRO A 82 12.24 -11.70 -9.95
N ASP A 83 11.35 -12.55 -9.47
CA ASP A 83 10.25 -13.14 -10.26
C ASP A 83 9.00 -12.26 -10.33
N GLY A 84 9.05 -11.06 -9.74
CA GLY A 84 7.97 -10.09 -9.73
C GLY A 84 7.00 -10.23 -8.56
N ARG A 85 7.15 -11.24 -7.68
CA ARG A 85 6.31 -11.31 -6.47
C ARG A 85 6.64 -10.14 -5.53
N VAL A 86 5.63 -9.58 -4.88
CA VAL A 86 5.82 -8.61 -3.81
C VAL A 86 5.49 -9.26 -2.49
N ILE A 87 6.45 -9.24 -1.57
CA ILE A 87 6.38 -9.90 -0.27
C ILE A 87 6.45 -8.84 0.84
N GLY A 88 5.45 -8.81 1.71
CA GLY A 88 5.38 -7.96 2.87
C GLY A 88 6.03 -8.60 4.10
N PRO A 89 5.95 -7.94 5.27
CA PRO A 89 6.44 -8.50 6.52
C PRO A 89 5.80 -9.86 6.84
N ASN A 90 6.51 -10.69 7.58
CA ASN A 90 6.12 -12.08 7.89
C ASN A 90 5.86 -12.94 6.64
N ASP A 91 6.50 -12.58 5.52
CA ASP A 91 6.34 -13.22 4.22
C ASP A 91 4.91 -13.17 3.64
N ASP A 92 4.13 -12.15 4.04
CA ASP A 92 2.77 -11.94 3.54
C ASP A 92 2.77 -11.63 2.03
N PRO A 93 2.05 -12.37 1.18
CA PRO A 93 1.99 -12.06 -0.24
C PRO A 93 1.20 -10.76 -0.49
N LEU A 94 1.82 -9.80 -1.17
CA LEU A 94 1.19 -8.51 -1.51
C LEU A 94 0.76 -8.41 -2.98
N GLY A 95 1.24 -9.30 -3.85
CA GLY A 95 0.80 -9.39 -5.25
C GLY A 95 1.94 -9.75 -6.19
N GLN A 96 1.74 -9.46 -7.47
CA GLN A 96 2.79 -9.52 -8.50
C GLN A 96 2.91 -8.19 -9.24
N ILE A 97 4.14 -7.85 -9.59
CA ILE A 97 4.54 -6.64 -10.31
C ILE A 97 5.30 -7.04 -11.57
N GLY A 98 4.68 -6.77 -12.71
CA GLY A 98 5.37 -6.66 -13.98
C GLY A 98 5.84 -5.23 -14.24
N VAL A 99 6.37 -4.99 -15.43
CA VAL A 99 6.77 -3.65 -15.85
C VAL A 99 5.56 -2.73 -15.93
N LEU A 100 4.48 -3.14 -16.61
CA LEU A 100 3.31 -2.29 -16.88
C LEU A 100 2.08 -2.64 -16.04
N HIS A 101 2.05 -3.80 -15.39
CA HIS A 101 0.84 -4.36 -14.77
C HIS A 101 1.14 -4.86 -13.36
N ALA A 102 0.11 -4.84 -12.52
CA ALA A 102 0.12 -5.43 -11.18
C ALA A 102 -1.10 -6.31 -10.96
N SER A 103 -0.94 -7.45 -10.30
CA SER A 103 -2.03 -8.31 -9.82
C SER A 103 -2.09 -8.31 -8.28
N LEU A 104 -3.27 -8.58 -7.73
CA LEU A 104 -3.47 -8.73 -6.28
C LEU A 104 -2.93 -10.08 -5.80
N PRO A 105 -2.76 -10.29 -4.48
CA PRO A 105 -2.33 -11.58 -3.93
C PRO A 105 -3.24 -12.72 -4.40
N GLY A 106 -2.64 -13.75 -5.00
CA GLY A 106 -3.37 -14.93 -5.48
C GLY A 106 -4.16 -14.73 -6.79
N GLU A 107 -4.17 -13.54 -7.37
CA GLU A 107 -4.88 -13.26 -8.61
C GLU A 107 -3.94 -13.34 -9.83
N ALA A 108 -4.44 -13.97 -10.90
CA ALA A 108 -3.72 -14.08 -12.18
C ALA A 108 -3.98 -12.88 -13.11
N THR A 109 -5.04 -12.11 -12.85
CA THR A 109 -5.44 -10.96 -13.66
C THR A 109 -4.89 -9.65 -13.08
N ALA A 110 -4.60 -8.70 -13.95
CA ALA A 110 -4.16 -7.38 -13.50
C ALA A 110 -5.33 -6.63 -12.85
N TRP A 111 -5.09 -6.06 -11.67
CA TRP A 111 -6.02 -5.10 -11.04
C TRP A 111 -5.58 -3.65 -11.33
N LEU A 112 -4.35 -3.45 -11.78
CA LEU A 112 -3.81 -2.14 -12.13
C LEU A 112 -2.85 -2.21 -13.33
N THR A 113 -2.87 -1.16 -14.14
CA THR A 113 -1.92 -0.91 -15.24
C THR A 113 -1.33 0.49 -15.12
N VAL A 114 -0.01 0.60 -15.25
CA VAL A 114 0.69 1.85 -15.54
C VAL A 114 1.10 1.80 -17.01
N ALA A 115 0.36 2.50 -17.87
CA ALA A 115 0.63 2.54 -19.30
C ALA A 115 1.93 3.29 -19.61
N GLN A 116 2.53 3.05 -20.78
CA GLN A 116 3.74 3.76 -21.23
C GLN A 116 3.55 5.28 -21.33
N SER A 117 2.32 5.74 -21.57
CA SER A 117 1.96 7.17 -21.55
C SER A 117 1.98 7.77 -20.15
N GLY A 118 2.15 6.96 -19.11
CA GLY A 118 2.01 7.32 -17.70
C GLY A 118 0.58 7.18 -17.17
N ALA A 119 -0.42 7.00 -18.02
CA ALA A 119 -1.80 6.80 -17.56
C ALA A 119 -1.90 5.57 -16.65
N VAL A 120 -2.54 5.72 -15.50
CA VAL A 120 -2.77 4.62 -14.56
C VAL A 120 -4.23 4.21 -14.65
N ILE A 121 -4.48 2.92 -14.82
CA ILE A 121 -5.82 2.34 -14.97
C ILE A 121 -6.00 1.29 -13.88
N ARG A 122 -7.09 1.40 -13.12
CA ARG A 122 -7.55 0.39 -12.17
C ARG A 122 -8.62 -0.47 -12.85
N TYR A 123 -8.57 -1.79 -12.65
CA TYR A 123 -9.63 -2.71 -13.04
C TYR A 123 -10.43 -3.09 -11.79
N VAL A 124 -11.74 -2.86 -11.83
CA VAL A 124 -12.66 -3.23 -10.75
C VAL A 124 -13.23 -4.64 -11.00
N GLU A 125 -14.07 -5.15 -10.09
CA GLU A 125 -14.51 -6.56 -10.04
C GLU A 125 -15.20 -7.06 -11.33
N GLU A 126 -15.72 -6.17 -12.17
CA GLU A 126 -16.36 -6.51 -13.46
C GLU A 126 -15.44 -6.30 -14.68
N GLY A 127 -14.17 -5.98 -14.46
CA GLY A 127 -13.21 -5.67 -15.53
C GLY A 127 -13.37 -4.27 -16.12
N GLU A 128 -14.28 -3.46 -15.59
CA GLU A 128 -14.39 -2.05 -15.96
C GLU A 128 -13.09 -1.31 -15.63
N ARG A 129 -12.78 -0.32 -16.48
CA ARG A 129 -11.53 0.44 -16.42
C ARG A 129 -11.80 1.81 -15.84
N GLU A 130 -11.20 2.08 -14.70
CA GLU A 130 -11.29 3.38 -14.04
C GLU A 130 -9.96 4.13 -14.17
N PRO A 131 -10.00 5.44 -14.49
CA PRO A 131 -8.82 6.28 -14.47
C PRO A 131 -8.31 6.40 -13.02
N PHE A 132 -7.06 6.00 -12.81
CA PHE A 132 -6.42 6.01 -11.50
C PHE A 132 -5.20 6.93 -11.48
N GLY A 133 -5.32 8.07 -12.16
CA GLY A 133 -4.29 9.11 -12.22
C GLY A 133 -3.29 8.93 -13.35
N VAL A 134 -2.22 9.73 -13.31
CA VAL A 134 -1.18 9.77 -14.35
C VAL A 134 0.19 9.98 -13.75
N TRP A 135 1.16 9.20 -14.21
CA TRP A 135 2.58 9.38 -13.94
C TRP A 135 3.25 10.30 -14.96
N LEU A 136 4.17 11.12 -14.47
CA LEU A 136 5.15 11.87 -15.23
C LEU A 136 6.53 11.34 -14.86
N GLY A 137 7.37 10.97 -15.84
CA GLY A 137 8.78 10.59 -15.60
C GLY A 137 9.06 9.09 -15.39
N CYS A 138 8.10 8.19 -15.59
CA CYS A 138 8.31 6.75 -15.42
C CYS A 138 8.91 6.03 -16.65
N GLY A 139 8.73 6.59 -17.85
CA GLY A 139 9.11 5.95 -19.12
C GLY A 139 10.61 6.03 -19.48
N VAL A 140 11.52 6.14 -18.51
CA VAL A 140 12.97 6.29 -18.78
C VAL A 140 13.62 4.95 -19.12
N THR A 141 13.35 3.93 -18.31
CA THR A 141 13.80 2.54 -18.52
C THR A 141 12.69 1.58 -18.09
N PRO A 142 12.69 0.31 -18.54
CA PRO A 142 11.73 -0.69 -18.05
C PRO A 142 11.77 -0.87 -16.52
N ARG A 143 12.94 -0.75 -15.90
CA ARG A 143 13.08 -0.84 -14.43
C ARG A 143 12.55 0.40 -13.73
N ALA A 144 12.74 1.59 -14.30
CA ALA A 144 12.14 2.82 -13.79
C ALA A 144 10.61 2.76 -13.84
N HIS A 145 10.07 2.20 -14.92
CA HIS A 145 8.64 1.98 -15.05
C HIS A 145 8.13 0.95 -14.03
N GLN A 146 8.88 -0.14 -13.80
CA GLN A 146 8.57 -1.14 -12.78
C GLN A 146 8.55 -0.52 -11.36
N THR A 147 9.45 0.42 -11.05
CA THR A 147 9.41 1.20 -9.79
C THR A 147 8.09 1.94 -9.65
N CYS A 148 7.63 2.63 -10.71
CA CYS A 148 6.35 3.32 -10.68
C CYS A 148 5.17 2.35 -10.50
N THR A 149 5.19 1.20 -11.18
CA THR A 149 4.17 0.15 -11.02
C THR A 149 4.14 -0.40 -9.59
N LEU A 150 5.31 -0.67 -8.99
CA LEU A 150 5.45 -1.11 -7.60
C LEU A 150 4.87 -0.07 -6.62
N VAL A 151 5.27 1.20 -6.76
CA VAL A 151 4.78 2.29 -5.89
C VAL A 151 3.27 2.47 -6.02
N THR A 152 2.75 2.44 -7.25
CA THR A 152 1.31 2.55 -7.51
C THR A 152 0.55 1.39 -6.88
N HIS A 153 1.07 0.18 -6.99
CA HIS A 153 0.46 -1.00 -6.39
C HIS A 153 0.37 -0.89 -4.87
N LEU A 154 1.48 -0.58 -4.19
CA LEU A 154 1.52 -0.50 -2.73
C LEU A 154 0.63 0.61 -2.18
N LEU A 155 0.70 1.81 -2.78
CA LEU A 155 -0.16 2.92 -2.38
C LEU A 155 -1.62 2.67 -2.74
N GLY A 156 -1.88 2.05 -3.89
CA GLY A 156 -3.22 1.67 -4.30
C GLY A 156 -3.86 0.63 -3.37
N LEU A 157 -3.10 -0.33 -2.85
CA LEU A 157 -3.59 -1.24 -1.80
C LEU A 157 -4.03 -0.48 -0.54
N ARG A 158 -3.25 0.54 -0.13
CA ARG A 158 -3.61 1.41 1.00
C ARG A 158 -4.88 2.22 0.71
N ILE A 159 -5.00 2.80 -0.48
CA ILE A 159 -6.18 3.56 -0.91
C ILE A 159 -7.42 2.65 -0.87
N ARG A 160 -7.35 1.45 -1.47
CA ARG A 160 -8.47 0.48 -1.46
C ARG A 160 -8.89 0.10 -0.04
N LYS A 161 -7.94 -0.08 0.88
CA LYS A 161 -8.25 -0.37 2.29
C LYS A 161 -9.04 0.78 2.93
N LEU A 162 -8.62 2.03 2.69
CA LEU A 162 -9.31 3.22 3.20
C LEU A 162 -10.70 3.42 2.56
N GLU A 163 -10.83 3.20 1.25
CA GLU A 163 -12.12 3.24 0.54
C GLU A 163 -13.10 2.22 1.14
N ARG A 164 -12.66 0.96 1.34
CA ARG A 164 -13.49 -0.08 1.95
C ARG A 164 -13.92 0.29 3.37
N GLN A 165 -13.01 0.84 4.19
CA GLN A 165 -13.33 1.27 5.55
C GLN A 165 -14.38 2.40 5.57
N THR A 166 -14.27 3.35 4.65
CA THR A 166 -15.21 4.48 4.54
C THR A 166 -16.60 4.03 4.10
N THR A 167 -16.69 2.98 3.27
CA THR A 167 -17.97 2.40 2.81
C THR A 167 -18.60 1.46 3.84
N THR A 168 -17.84 0.95 4.82
CA THR A 168 -18.34 -0.03 5.82
C THR A 168 -18.83 0.61 7.12
N GLU A 169 -18.91 1.95 7.21
CA GLU A 169 -19.80 2.55 8.21
C GLU A 169 -21.23 2.50 7.66
N PRO A 170 -22.11 1.60 8.14
CA PRO A 170 -23.51 1.84 7.95
C PRO A 170 -23.78 3.18 8.63
N VAL A 171 -24.32 4.13 7.88
CA VAL A 171 -25.17 5.16 8.49
C VAL A 171 -26.23 4.38 9.24
N GLY A 172 -25.99 4.17 10.53
CA GLY A 172 -26.99 3.77 11.49
C GLY A 172 -28.00 4.89 11.49
N LEU A 173 -28.96 4.82 10.56
CA LEU A 173 -30.30 5.34 10.72
C LEU A 173 -30.84 4.69 11.99
N GLY A 174 -30.47 5.30 13.12
CA GLY A 174 -31.09 5.07 14.40
C GLY A 174 -32.53 5.49 14.27
N PHE A 175 -33.38 4.53 13.93
CA PHE A 175 -34.80 4.56 14.26
C PHE A 175 -34.88 4.49 15.80
N GLY A 176 -34.72 5.66 16.42
CA GLY A 176 -34.99 5.88 17.84
C GLY A 176 -36.43 6.33 18.00
N SER A 177 -37.29 5.38 18.36
CA SER A 177 -38.68 5.56 18.76
C SER A 177 -38.86 6.68 19.80
N GLY A 178 -39.77 7.61 19.53
CA GLY A 178 -40.19 8.66 20.45
C GLY A 178 -41.68 9.02 20.28
N LEU A 179 -42.51 8.32 21.05
CA LEU A 179 -43.91 8.55 21.42
C LEU A 179 -44.51 9.97 21.21
N GLY A 180 -45.74 10.04 20.68
CA GLY A 180 -46.73 11.03 21.12
C GLY A 180 -47.94 11.30 20.21
N PHE A 181 -49.12 10.76 20.60
CA PHE A 181 -50.52 11.28 20.48
C PHE A 181 -51.00 11.91 19.14
N GLY A 182 -52.14 11.61 18.51
CA GLY A 182 -53.40 10.95 18.85
C GLY A 182 -54.50 11.46 17.86
N ALA A 183 -55.63 10.74 17.77
CA ALA A 183 -56.88 11.01 17.00
C ALA A 183 -56.77 10.89 15.45
N GLY A 184 -57.40 9.89 14.80
CA GLY A 184 -58.84 9.81 14.49
C GLY A 184 -59.14 10.72 13.29
N THR A 185 -59.49 10.27 12.07
CA THR A 185 -60.66 9.49 11.62
C THR A 185 -60.56 9.25 10.08
N PRO A 186 -61.42 8.43 9.44
CA PRO A 186 -61.10 7.69 8.22
C PRO A 186 -61.42 8.44 6.91
N PHE A 187 -60.79 7.96 5.82
CA PHE A 187 -61.21 7.84 4.41
C PHE A 187 -62.46 8.63 3.91
N PRO A 188 -62.42 9.12 2.66
CA PRO A 188 -62.37 8.28 1.46
C PRO A 188 -61.24 8.57 0.46
#